data_AF-A0AAV2TZW7-F1
#
_entry.id   AF-A0AAV2TZW7-F1
#
_cell.length_a   1.000
_cell.length_b   1.000
_cell.length_c   1.000
_cell.angle_alpha   90.00
_cell.angle_beta   90.00
_cell.angle_gamma   90.00
#
_symmetry.space_group_name_H-M   'P 1'
#
loop_
_entity.id
_entity.type
_entity.pdbx_description
1 polymer ?
#
loop_
_entity_poly.entity_id
_entity_poly.type
_entity_poly.pdbx_seq_one_letter_code
_entity_poly.pdbx_strand_id
1 'polypeptide(L)'
;MDGFVDAFINIDKDGSGDVTTDELREYVKENHLDEVMITRWQELFDPRRTGKITLETFCDKLGLKQEEVRAKQRDLVSASRNRLGDDIKVIDAHMSMEDQIICSDQARRISNSTDPFDATRVTQNLKAFLDAKFGPTWQVLVVDGSYWITHTYSPEYSFHFLLNGHAYLMWKVAE
;
A
#
# COMPACT_ATOMS: atom_id res chain seq x y z
N MET A 1 22.55 -1.53 -12.58
CA MET A 1 22.75 -0.26 -11.84
C MET A 1 21.49 0.14 -11.09
N ASP A 2 20.29 -0.12 -11.63
CA ASP A 2 19.00 0.22 -10.99
C ASP A 2 18.70 -0.42 -9.64
N GLY A 3 19.21 -1.63 -9.36
CA GLY A 3 18.84 -2.35 -8.12
C GLY A 3 19.25 -1.66 -6.82
N PHE A 4 20.33 -0.86 -6.80
CA PHE A 4 20.71 -0.10 -5.61
C PHE A 4 19.79 1.10 -5.40
N VAL A 5 19.39 1.78 -6.47
CA VAL A 5 18.47 2.92 -6.43
C VAL A 5 17.09 2.46 -5.98
N ASP A 6 16.62 1.35 -6.52
CA ASP A 6 15.33 0.76 -6.14
C ASP A 6 15.36 0.30 -4.67
N ALA A 7 16.46 -0.32 -4.23
CA ALA A 7 16.65 -0.66 -2.81
C ALA A 7 16.63 0.60 -1.93
N PHE A 8 17.37 1.66 -2.27
CA PHE A 8 17.40 2.91 -1.50
C PHE A 8 16.00 3.50 -1.34
N ILE A 9 15.24 3.57 -2.44
CA ILE A 9 13.86 4.09 -2.44
C ILE A 9 12.93 3.21 -1.61
N ASN A 10 13.10 1.89 -1.63
CA ASN A 10 12.29 0.97 -0.83
C ASN A 10 12.64 1.00 0.66
N ILE A 11 13.88 1.37 1.02
CA ILE A 11 14.30 1.50 2.42
C ILE A 11 13.84 2.86 2.99
N ASP A 12 13.94 3.94 2.22
CA ASP A 12 13.48 5.31 2.56
C ASP A 12 11.94 5.42 2.50
N LYS A 13 11.25 4.65 3.34
CA LYS A 13 9.77 4.58 3.40
C LYS A 13 9.13 5.92 3.79
N ASP A 14 9.83 6.74 4.57
CA ASP A 14 9.35 8.05 5.01
C ASP A 14 9.61 9.17 3.99
N GLY A 15 10.43 8.89 2.96
CA GLY A 15 10.79 9.84 1.92
C GLY A 15 11.61 11.01 2.44
N SER A 16 12.29 10.84 3.58
CA SER A 16 13.19 11.84 4.15
C SER A 16 14.40 12.10 3.26
N GLY A 17 14.76 11.12 2.42
CA GLY A 17 15.97 11.15 1.60
C GLY A 17 17.21 10.69 2.35
N ASP A 18 17.06 10.19 3.58
CA ASP A 18 18.14 9.69 4.43
C ASP A 18 17.79 8.30 4.97
N VAL A 19 18.51 7.26 4.51
CA VAL A 19 18.31 5.89 5.01
C VAL A 19 19.07 5.70 6.32
N THR A 20 18.35 5.43 7.40
CA THR A 20 18.94 5.10 8.70
C THR A 20 19.37 3.64 8.78
N THR A 21 20.29 3.34 9.70
CA THR A 21 20.74 1.96 9.95
C THR A 21 19.58 1.05 10.39
N ASP A 22 18.60 1.60 11.11
CA ASP A 22 17.44 0.82 11.58
C ASP A 22 16.48 0.50 10.43
N GLU A 23 16.20 1.44 9.52
CA GLU A 23 15.40 1.19 8.31
C GLU A 23 16.07 0.16 7.40
N LEU A 24 17.40 0.26 7.24
CA LEU A 24 18.16 -0.71 6.46
C LEU A 24 18.10 -2.12 7.06
N ARG A 25 18.15 -2.24 8.39
CA ARG A 25 17.98 -3.52 9.10
C ARG A 25 16.57 -4.09 8.93
N GLU A 26 15.56 -3.22 9.06
CA GLU A 26 14.17 -3.62 8.89
C GLU A 26 13.93 -4.14 7.47
N TYR A 27 14.42 -3.43 6.45
CA TYR A 27 14.34 -3.85 5.06
C TYR A 27 15.02 -5.21 4.80
N VAL A 28 16.22 -5.43 5.34
CA VAL A 28 16.96 -6.70 5.21
C VAL A 28 16.18 -7.85 5.87
N LYS A 29 15.58 -7.60 7.04
CA LYS A 29 14.78 -8.58 7.75
C LYS A 29 13.48 -8.91 7.02
N GLU A 30 12.76 -7.89 6.53
CA GLU A 30 11.50 -8.05 5.78
C GLU A 30 11.70 -8.79 4.46
N ASN A 31 12.81 -8.52 3.75
CA ASN A 31 13.10 -9.12 2.45
C ASN A 31 13.94 -10.42 2.55
N HIS A 32 14.19 -10.91 3.77
CA HIS A 32 15.01 -12.10 4.03
C HIS A 32 16.40 -12.04 3.37
N LEU A 33 17.02 -10.87 3.39
CA LEU A 33 18.35 -10.63 2.83
C LEU A 33 19.43 -10.94 3.87
N ASP A 34 20.66 -11.11 3.40
CA ASP A 34 21.83 -11.36 4.26
C ASP A 34 22.22 -10.09 5.04
N GLU A 35 22.45 -10.22 6.35
CA GLU A 35 22.91 -9.12 7.21
C GLU A 35 24.23 -8.50 6.74
N VAL A 36 25.05 -9.24 5.99
CA VAL A 36 26.27 -8.72 5.34
C VAL A 36 25.95 -7.54 4.41
N MET A 37 24.73 -7.45 3.87
CA MET A 37 24.30 -6.30 3.07
C MET A 37 24.35 -5.00 3.86
N ILE A 38 24.01 -5.01 5.15
CA ILE A 38 24.03 -3.83 6.03
C ILE A 38 25.46 -3.30 6.13
N THR A 39 26.42 -4.18 6.42
CA THR A 39 27.83 -3.82 6.53
C THR A 39 28.36 -3.25 5.22
N ARG A 40 28.03 -3.90 4.08
CA ARG A 40 28.43 -3.40 2.76
C ARG A 40 27.86 -2.03 2.44
N TRP A 41 26.60 -1.79 2.76
CA TRP A 41 25.97 -0.48 2.53
C TRP A 41 26.60 0.61 3.41
N GLN A 42 26.88 0.32 4.67
CA GLN A 42 27.58 1.24 5.56
C GLN A 42 29.00 1.54 5.06
N GLU A 43 29.76 0.52 4.64
CA GLU A 43 31.12 0.70 4.13
C GLU A 43 31.17 1.51 2.82
N LEU A 44 30.19 1.30 1.93
CA LEU A 44 30.15 1.95 0.62
C LEU A 44 29.61 3.37 0.69
N PHE A 45 28.53 3.59 1.46
CA PHE A 45 27.74 4.82 1.41
C PHE A 45 27.76 5.67 2.68
N ASP A 46 28.21 5.12 3.83
CA ASP A 46 28.44 5.90 5.07
C ASP A 46 29.92 5.86 5.51
N PRO A 47 30.85 6.40 4.69
CA PRO A 47 32.29 6.38 5.00
C PRO A 47 32.64 7.16 6.28
N ARG A 48 31.75 8.06 6.72
CA ARG A 48 31.91 8.86 7.93
C ARG A 48 31.30 8.20 9.18
N ARG A 49 30.67 7.01 9.04
CA ARG A 49 29.99 6.28 10.12
C ARG A 49 29.03 7.17 10.91
N THR A 50 28.30 7.99 10.18
CA THR A 50 27.26 8.88 10.73
C THR A 50 26.04 8.10 11.21
N GLY A 51 25.89 6.85 10.77
CA GLY A 51 24.74 5.99 11.07
C GLY A 51 23.56 6.20 10.12
N LYS A 52 23.71 7.10 9.12
CA LYS A 52 22.71 7.41 8.10
C LYS A 52 23.38 7.52 6.74
N ILE A 53 22.69 7.04 5.70
CA ILE A 53 23.12 7.13 4.31
C ILE A 53 22.26 8.20 3.64
N THR A 54 22.85 9.36 3.36
CA THR A 54 22.12 10.45 2.72
C THR A 54 22.03 10.22 1.22
N LEU A 55 20.97 10.71 0.59
CA LEU A 55 20.81 10.63 -0.86
C LEU A 55 22.01 11.25 -1.61
N GLU A 56 22.61 12.31 -1.06
CA GLU A 56 23.80 12.96 -1.61
C GLU A 56 25.01 12.01 -1.65
N THR A 57 25.35 11.42 -0.50
CA THR A 57 26.48 10.48 -0.42
C THR A 57 26.25 9.22 -1.26
N PHE A 58 25.01 8.77 -1.32
CA PHE A 58 24.60 7.65 -2.16
C PHE A 58 24.77 7.95 -3.66
N CYS A 59 24.28 9.10 -4.12
CA CYS A 59 24.40 9.54 -5.51
C CYS A 59 25.87 9.76 -5.92
N ASP A 60 26.66 10.40 -5.06
CA ASP A 60 28.08 10.68 -5.31
C ASP A 60 28.90 9.40 -5.53
N LYS A 61 28.61 8.34 -4.76
CA LYS A 61 29.29 7.05 -4.87
C LYS A 61 28.91 6.26 -6.11
N LEU A 62 27.65 6.36 -6.54
CA LEU A 62 27.15 5.67 -7.73
C LEU A 62 27.32 6.49 -9.01
N GLY A 63 27.78 7.73 -8.92
CA GLY A 63 27.90 8.64 -10.06
C GLY A 63 26.54 9.07 -10.64
N LEU A 64 25.50 9.09 -9.80
CA LEU A 64 24.13 9.43 -10.18
C LEU A 64 23.82 10.90 -9.88
N LYS A 65 22.86 11.47 -10.61
CA LYS A 65 22.32 12.79 -10.27
C LYS A 65 21.17 12.65 -9.28
N GLN A 66 21.21 13.43 -8.20
CA GLN A 66 20.13 13.44 -7.19
C GLN A 66 18.75 13.71 -7.79
N GLU A 67 18.67 14.54 -8.83
CA GLU A 67 17.42 14.84 -9.53
C GLU A 67 16.79 13.61 -10.19
N GLU A 68 17.61 12.73 -10.76
CA GLU A 68 17.15 11.50 -11.42
C GLU A 68 16.62 10.51 -10.39
N VAL A 69 17.31 10.36 -9.25
CA VAL A 69 16.86 9.49 -8.15
C VAL A 69 15.58 10.02 -7.52
N ARG A 70 15.47 11.33 -7.30
CA ARG A 70 14.23 11.95 -6.80
C ARG A 70 13.08 11.84 -7.78
N ALA A 71 13.34 11.95 -9.08
CA ALA A 71 12.32 11.71 -10.10
C ALA A 71 11.83 10.27 -10.04
N LYS A 72 12.75 9.30 -10.01
CA LYS A 72 12.42 7.87 -9.88
C LYS A 72 11.69 7.57 -8.56
N GLN A 73 12.05 8.23 -7.46
CA GLN A 73 11.36 8.11 -6.17
C GLN A 73 9.93 8.66 -6.26
N ARG A 74 9.71 9.82 -6.90
CA ARG A 74 8.35 10.32 -7.14
C ARG A 74 7.54 9.40 -8.05
N ASP A 75 8.16 8.85 -9.09
CA ASP A 75 7.51 7.95 -10.03
C ASP A 75 7.17 6.61 -9.34
N LEU A 76 8.07 6.06 -8.52
CA LEU A 76 7.82 4.84 -7.74
C LEU A 76 6.80 5.07 -6.62
N VAL A 77 6.85 6.20 -5.92
CA VAL A 77 5.85 6.57 -4.89
C VAL A 77 4.48 6.83 -5.53
N SER A 78 4.42 7.43 -6.72
CA SER A 78 3.15 7.57 -7.45
C SER A 78 2.65 6.23 -8.00
N ALA A 79 3.55 5.35 -8.45
CA ALA A 79 3.22 4.01 -8.87
C ALA A 79 2.78 3.11 -7.70
N SER A 80 3.35 3.27 -6.51
CA SER A 80 2.94 2.55 -5.29
C SER A 80 1.65 3.12 -4.69
N ARG A 81 1.42 4.44 -4.79
CA ARG A 81 0.12 5.07 -4.49
C ARG A 81 -1.02 4.63 -5.39
N ASN A 82 -0.72 4.07 -6.57
CA ASN A 82 -1.70 3.55 -7.51
C ASN A 82 -1.84 2.02 -7.43
N ARG A 83 -1.47 1.40 -6.31
CA ARG A 83 -1.63 -0.03 -6.06
C ARG A 83 -2.40 -0.26 -4.77
N LEU A 84 -3.21 -1.32 -4.78
CA LEU A 84 -3.85 -1.85 -3.57
C LEU A 84 -2.78 -2.43 -2.64
N GLY A 85 -3.03 -2.40 -1.33
CA GLY A 85 -2.14 -3.04 -0.37
C GLY A 85 -2.02 -4.55 -0.63
N ASP A 86 -0.87 -5.14 -0.33
CA ASP A 86 -0.53 -6.54 -0.67
C ASP A 86 -1.45 -7.59 -0.01
N ASP A 87 -2.18 -7.19 1.03
CA ASP A 87 -3.20 -7.98 1.74
C ASP A 87 -4.58 -7.99 1.05
N ILE A 88 -4.76 -7.17 0.02
CA ILE A 88 -6.00 -7.08 -0.76
C ILE A 88 -5.89 -8.01 -1.98
N LYS A 89 -6.84 -8.93 -2.10
CA LYS A 89 -7.03 -9.72 -3.32
C LYS A 89 -8.32 -9.32 -4.00
N VAL A 90 -8.22 -8.65 -5.15
CA VAL A 90 -9.40 -8.28 -5.93
C VAL A 90 -10.07 -9.54 -6.48
N ILE A 91 -11.39 -9.66 -6.26
CA ILE A 91 -12.22 -10.72 -6.81
C ILE A 91 -12.88 -10.23 -8.11
N ASP A 92 -13.45 -9.02 -8.05
CA ASP A 92 -14.09 -8.35 -9.18
C ASP A 92 -14.10 -6.84 -8.91
N ALA A 93 -13.93 -6.01 -9.94
CA ALA A 93 -13.93 -4.56 -9.76
C ALA A 93 -14.43 -3.86 -11.01
N HIS A 94 -15.40 -2.96 -10.81
CA HIS A 94 -15.87 -2.03 -11.82
C HIS A 94 -15.89 -0.63 -11.19
N MET A 95 -14.70 -0.10 -10.93
CA MET A 95 -14.43 1.28 -10.47
C MET A 95 -12.95 1.62 -10.70
N SER A 96 -12.59 2.90 -10.61
CA SER A 96 -11.20 3.37 -10.82
C SER A 96 -10.22 2.80 -9.77
N MET A 97 -8.93 2.66 -10.12
CA MET A 97 -7.92 2.19 -9.16
C MET A 97 -7.83 3.09 -7.92
N GLU A 98 -7.97 4.41 -8.10
CA GLU A 98 -8.01 5.37 -7.01
C GLU A 98 -9.15 5.07 -6.03
N ASP A 99 -10.35 4.81 -6.55
CA ASP A 99 -11.51 4.46 -5.74
C ASP A 99 -11.38 3.09 -5.06
N GLN A 100 -10.76 2.11 -5.72
CA GLN A 100 -10.47 0.81 -5.12
C GLN A 100 -9.54 0.95 -3.91
N ILE A 101 -8.50 1.80 -4.02
CA ILE A 101 -7.57 2.07 -2.92
C ILE A 101 -8.29 2.75 -1.76
N ILE A 102 -9.09 3.78 -2.05
CA ILE A 102 -9.93 4.45 -1.06
C ILE A 102 -10.83 3.46 -0.32
N CYS A 103 -11.53 2.59 -1.04
CA CYS A 103 -12.51 1.66 -0.46
C CYS A 103 -11.82 0.58 0.37
N SER A 104 -10.74 -0.02 -0.14
CA SER A 104 -9.99 -1.06 0.56
C SER A 104 -9.29 -0.54 1.81
N ASP A 105 -8.69 0.66 1.76
CA ASP A 105 -8.08 1.30 2.92
C ASP A 105 -9.09 1.61 4.02
N GLN A 106 -10.30 2.05 3.65
CA GLN A 106 -11.36 2.30 4.62
C GLN A 106 -11.89 1.01 5.23
N ALA A 107 -12.10 -0.04 4.44
CA ALA A 107 -12.47 -1.35 4.95
C ALA A 107 -11.43 -1.87 5.96
N ARG A 108 -10.13 -1.72 5.64
CA ARG A 108 -9.01 -2.07 6.53
C ARG A 108 -9.04 -1.29 7.85
N ARG A 109 -9.20 0.03 7.78
CA ARG A 109 -9.28 0.88 8.99
C ARG A 109 -10.45 0.49 9.88
N ILE A 110 -11.63 0.29 9.30
CA ILE A 110 -12.85 -0.06 10.05
C ILE A 110 -12.70 -1.45 10.67
N SER A 111 -12.18 -2.42 9.90
CA SER A 111 -11.91 -3.79 10.38
C SER A 111 -10.95 -3.79 11.57
N ASN A 112 -9.83 -3.06 11.47
CA ASN A 112 -8.81 -3.03 12.53
C ASN A 112 -9.27 -2.26 13.78
N SER A 113 -10.23 -1.34 13.66
CA SER A 113 -10.79 -0.61 14.79
C SER A 113 -11.83 -1.40 15.61
N THR A 114 -12.16 -2.60 15.18
CA THR A 114 -13.22 -3.43 15.75
C THR A 114 -12.64 -4.75 16.24
N ASP A 115 -12.25 -4.79 17.52
CA ASP A 115 -11.76 -6.00 18.21
C ASP A 115 -12.72 -6.35 19.38
N PRO A 116 -13.40 -7.52 19.37
CA PRO A 116 -13.39 -8.54 18.31
C PRO A 116 -14.09 -8.07 17.02
N PHE A 117 -13.78 -8.73 15.90
CA PHE A 117 -14.36 -8.40 14.59
C PHE A 117 -15.90 -8.51 14.61
N ASP A 118 -16.57 -7.41 14.24
CA ASP A 118 -18.03 -7.31 14.17
C ASP A 118 -18.42 -6.94 12.74
N ALA A 119 -18.82 -7.95 11.97
CA ALA A 119 -19.25 -7.81 10.58
C ALA A 119 -20.44 -6.84 10.42
N THR A 120 -21.33 -6.75 11.41
CA THR A 120 -22.50 -5.87 11.35
C THR A 120 -22.06 -4.41 11.43
N ARG A 121 -21.17 -4.10 12.38
CA ARG A 121 -20.64 -2.74 12.52
C ARG A 121 -19.78 -2.34 11.32
N VAL A 122 -18.99 -3.28 10.81
CA VAL A 122 -18.15 -3.06 9.62
C VAL A 122 -19.01 -2.75 8.40
N THR A 123 -20.04 -3.55 8.11
CA THR A 123 -20.93 -3.33 6.96
C THR A 123 -21.69 -2.01 7.06
N GLN A 124 -22.21 -1.65 8.24
CA GLN A 124 -22.91 -0.38 8.45
C GLN A 124 -22.00 0.83 8.26
N ASN A 125 -20.81 0.82 8.85
CA ASN A 125 -19.85 1.92 8.74
C ASN A 125 -19.34 2.07 7.31
N LEU A 126 -19.05 0.96 6.63
CA LEU A 126 -18.58 0.98 5.25
C LEU A 126 -19.68 1.46 4.30
N LYS A 127 -20.92 1.03 4.50
CA LYS A 127 -22.07 1.56 3.74
C LYS A 127 -22.22 3.06 3.92
N ALA A 128 -22.22 3.55 5.16
CA ALA A 128 -22.34 4.98 5.46
C ALA A 128 -21.21 5.81 4.82
N PHE A 129 -19.99 5.27 4.84
CA PHE A 129 -18.85 5.88 4.16
C PHE A 129 -19.05 5.97 2.64
N LEU A 130 -19.47 4.87 2.00
CA LEU A 130 -19.67 4.82 0.55
C LEU A 130 -20.82 5.74 0.10
N ASP A 131 -21.93 5.75 0.84
CA ASP A 131 -23.06 6.66 0.59
C ASP A 131 -22.62 8.13 0.70
N ALA A 132 -21.81 8.47 1.70
CA ALA A 132 -21.32 9.83 1.89
C ALA A 132 -20.31 10.25 0.80
N LYS A 133 -19.47 9.33 0.32
CA LYS A 133 -18.39 9.65 -0.63
C LYS A 133 -18.83 9.58 -2.09
N PHE A 134 -19.60 8.56 -2.46
CA PHE A 134 -19.98 8.26 -3.84
C PHE A 134 -21.48 8.43 -4.11
N GLY A 135 -22.21 8.92 -3.12
CA GLY A 135 -23.66 9.10 -3.15
C GLY A 135 -24.42 7.79 -2.88
N PRO A 136 -25.62 7.88 -2.30
CA PRO A 136 -26.47 6.71 -2.04
C PRO A 136 -27.02 6.10 -3.35
N THR A 137 -27.53 4.86 -3.35
CA THR A 137 -27.61 3.92 -2.23
C THR A 137 -26.67 2.72 -2.44
N TRP A 138 -25.76 2.48 -1.50
CA TRP A 138 -24.86 1.34 -1.53
C TRP A 138 -25.39 0.12 -0.77
N GLN A 139 -25.07 -1.07 -1.27
CA GLN A 139 -25.18 -2.33 -0.55
C GLN A 139 -23.77 -2.84 -0.22
N VAL A 140 -23.59 -3.31 1.01
CA VAL A 140 -22.30 -3.82 1.51
C VAL A 140 -22.54 -5.15 2.21
N LEU A 141 -21.81 -6.17 1.80
CA LEU A 141 -21.82 -7.50 2.39
C LEU A 141 -20.40 -7.88 2.79
N VAL A 142 -20.27 -8.51 3.96
CA VAL A 142 -19.05 -9.15 4.42
C VAL A 142 -19.35 -10.63 4.59
N VAL A 143 -18.54 -11.48 3.94
CA VAL A 143 -18.71 -12.93 3.93
C VAL A 143 -17.50 -13.60 4.55
N ASP A 144 -17.74 -14.49 5.50
CA ASP A 144 -16.77 -15.47 5.97
C ASP A 144 -17.04 -16.79 5.24
N GLY A 145 -16.23 -17.08 4.21
CA GLY A 145 -16.38 -18.26 3.36
C GLY A 145 -16.60 -17.95 1.87
N SER A 146 -17.29 -18.86 1.18
CA SER A 146 -17.54 -18.79 -0.27
C SER A 146 -18.96 -18.30 -0.58
N TYR A 147 -19.12 -17.62 -1.71
CA TYR A 147 -20.41 -17.10 -2.17
C TYR A 147 -20.58 -17.25 -3.68
N TRP A 148 -21.84 -17.20 -4.13
CA TRP A 148 -22.24 -17.11 -5.52
C TRP A 148 -23.33 -16.05 -5.63
N ILE A 149 -23.22 -15.14 -6.59
CA ILE A 149 -24.17 -14.03 -6.73
C ILE A 149 -24.44 -13.70 -8.19
N THR A 150 -25.68 -13.32 -8.47
CA THR A 150 -26.11 -12.59 -9.66
C THR A 150 -26.73 -11.28 -9.20
N HIS A 151 -26.21 -10.15 -9.67
CA HIS A 151 -26.68 -8.84 -9.25
C HIS A 151 -26.80 -7.86 -10.43
N THR A 152 -27.46 -6.74 -10.17
CA THR A 152 -27.50 -5.58 -11.06
C THR A 152 -27.08 -4.37 -10.24
N TYR A 153 -26.21 -3.55 -10.80
CA TYR A 153 -25.64 -2.40 -10.13
C TYR A 153 -25.42 -1.26 -11.13
N SER A 154 -25.28 -0.04 -10.60
CA SER A 154 -24.93 1.11 -11.42
C SER A 154 -23.53 0.94 -12.01
N PRO A 155 -23.32 1.19 -13.32
CA PRO A 155 -22.00 1.10 -13.94
C PRO A 155 -20.97 1.92 -13.14
N GLU A 156 -19.73 1.42 -13.07
CA GLU A 156 -18.59 2.09 -12.41
C GLU A 156 -18.63 2.14 -10.87
N TYR A 157 -19.59 1.46 -10.23
CA TYR A 157 -19.70 1.43 -8.77
C TYR A 157 -19.87 0.01 -8.21
N SER A 158 -18.98 -0.92 -8.56
CA SER A 158 -18.85 -2.21 -7.86
C SER A 158 -17.41 -2.55 -7.50
N PHE A 159 -17.21 -3.15 -6.33
CA PHE A 159 -15.91 -3.62 -5.90
C PHE A 159 -16.01 -4.80 -4.94
N HIS A 160 -15.38 -5.91 -5.31
CA HIS A 160 -15.28 -7.13 -4.52
C HIS A 160 -13.83 -7.47 -4.25
N PHE A 161 -13.46 -7.68 -3.00
CA PHE A 161 -12.11 -8.05 -2.62
C PHE A 161 -12.07 -8.89 -1.35
N LEU A 162 -10.97 -9.62 -1.18
CA LEU A 162 -10.62 -10.35 0.04
C LEU A 162 -9.67 -9.50 0.88
N LEU A 163 -9.94 -9.40 2.18
CA LEU A 163 -9.09 -8.77 3.17
C LEU A 163 -9.14 -9.60 4.46
N ASN A 164 -7.98 -9.99 5.00
CA ASN A 164 -7.85 -10.76 6.26
C ASN A 164 -8.73 -12.01 6.34
N GLY A 165 -8.96 -12.68 5.20
CA GLY A 165 -9.78 -13.90 5.13
C GLY A 165 -11.29 -13.67 4.97
N HIS A 166 -11.77 -12.42 5.00
CA HIS A 166 -13.17 -12.07 4.74
C HIS A 166 -13.32 -11.46 3.34
N ALA A 167 -14.39 -11.84 2.64
CA ALA A 167 -14.75 -11.26 1.36
C ALA A 167 -15.68 -10.05 1.58
N TYR A 168 -15.28 -8.91 1.04
CA TYR A 168 -16.03 -7.66 1.05
C TYR A 168 -16.64 -7.47 -0.34
N LEU A 169 -17.96 -7.37 -0.39
CA LEU A 169 -18.67 -7.05 -1.62
C LEU A 169 -19.40 -5.74 -1.41
N MET A 170 -19.17 -4.78 -2.28
CA MET A 170 -19.90 -3.53 -2.29
C MET A 170 -20.31 -3.14 -3.70
N TRP A 171 -21.55 -2.71 -3.86
CA TRP A 171 -22.03 -2.17 -5.12
C TRP A 171 -23.11 -1.12 -4.88
N LYS A 172 -23.19 -0.16 -5.80
CA LYS A 172 -24.24 0.85 -5.80
C LYS A 172 -25.46 0.33 -6.55
N VAL A 173 -26.62 0.48 -5.92
CA VAL A 173 -27.91 0.14 -6.53
C VAL A 173 -28.49 1.41 -7.13
N ALA A 174 -29.00 1.31 -8.36
CA ALA A 174 -29.75 2.39 -8.99
C ALA A 174 -31.09 2.57 -8.24
N GLU A 175 -31.46 3.83 -7.97
CA GLU A 175 -32.82 4.17 -7.52
C GLU A 175 -33.84 3.99 -8.64
#